data_AF-A0A7Z9N2W3-F1
#
_entry.id   AF-A0A7Z9N2W3-F1
#
_cell.length_a   1.000
_cell.length_b   1.000
_cell.length_c   1.000
_cell.angle_alpha   90.00
_cell.angle_beta   90.00
_cell.angle_gamma   90.00
#
_symmetry.space_group_name_H-M   'P 1'
#
loop_
_entity.id
_entity.type
_entity.pdbx_description
1 polymer ?
#
loop_
_entity_poly.entity_id
_entity_poly.type
_entity_poly.pdbx_seq_one_letter_code
_entity_poly.pdbx_strand_id
1 'polypeptide(L)' 'MTPSPNILVTNDDGIHSRGIFRLWEAMEEIGNVTVVAPDTEKSAVGHAITISDPIR' A
#
# COMPACT_ATOMS: atom_id res chain seq x y z
N MET A 1 -22.95 -5.61 16.12
CA MET A 1 -22.11 -4.66 15.37
C MET A 1 -21.02 -5.47 14.70
N THR A 2 -20.89 -5.41 13.38
CA THR A 2 -19.76 -6.02 12.68
C THR A 2 -18.50 -5.22 13.02
N PRO A 3 -17.39 -5.88 13.40
CA PRO A 3 -16.14 -5.16 13.63
C PRO A 3 -15.67 -4.49 12.34
N SER A 4 -15.11 -3.29 12.46
CA SER A 4 -14.51 -2.58 11.32
C SER A 4 -13.40 -3.43 10.69
N PRO A 5 -13.36 -3.56 9.36
CA PRO A 5 -12.33 -4.35 8.68
C PRO A 5 -10.94 -3.71 8.85
N ASN A 6 -9.90 -4.54 8.79
CA ASN A 6 -8.53 -4.06 8.64
C ASN A 6 -8.17 -4.08 7.15
N ILE A 7 -7.70 -2.97 6.62
CA ILE A 7 -7.48 -2.74 5.19
C ILE A 7 -6.00 -2.42 4.97
N LEU A 8 -5.33 -3.17 4.09
CA LEU A 8 -3.99 -2.87 3.61
C LEU A 8 -4.08 -2.16 2.26
N VAL A 9 -3.56 -0.94 2.20
CA VAL A 9 -3.43 -0.17 0.96
C VAL A 9 -1.98 -0.22 0.49
N THR A 10 -1.79 -0.59 -0.77
CA THR A 10 -0.47 -0.70 -1.42
C THR A 10 -0.55 -0.32 -2.89
N ASN A 11 0.58 -0.01 -3.51
CA ASN A 11 0.73 0.20 -4.94
C ASN A 11 2.17 -0.05 -5.40
N ASP A 12 2.41 0.07 -6.70
CA ASP A 12 3.73 0.02 -7.34
C ASP A 12 4.30 1.42 -7.66
N ASP A 13 3.49 2.48 -7.78
CA ASP A 13 4.01 3.85 -8.01
C ASP A 13 4.84 4.40 -6.84
N GLY A 14 4.62 3.88 -5.63
CA GLY A 14 5.33 4.24 -4.40
C GLY A 14 4.53 5.09 -3.41
N ILE A 15 5.07 5.20 -2.19
CA ILE A 15 4.43 5.80 -1.01
C ILE A 15 4.11 7.29 -1.16
N HIS A 16 4.86 8.00 -2.02
CA HIS A 16 4.69 9.42 -2.28
C HIS A 16 3.75 9.72 -3.46
N SER A 17 3.17 8.70 -4.08
CA SER A 17 2.21 8.89 -5.18
C SER A 17 0.92 9.54 -4.68
N ARG A 18 0.29 10.37 -5.52
CA ARG A 18 -1.00 11.00 -5.17
C ARG A 18 -2.13 9.97 -5.09
N GLY A 19 -2.06 8.89 -5.88
CA GLY A 19 -3.12 7.87 -5.95
C GLY A 19 -3.30 7.13 -4.63
N ILE A 20 -2.20 6.67 -4.02
CA ILE A 20 -2.27 5.92 -2.77
C ILE A 20 -2.81 6.77 -1.60
N PHE A 21 -2.46 8.06 -1.58
CA PHE A 21 -2.99 9.00 -0.59
C PHE A 21 -4.51 9.18 -0.71
N ARG A 22 -5.02 9.35 -1.94
CA ARG A 22 -6.47 9.48 -2.19
C ARG A 22 -7.23 8.20 -1.83
N LEU A 23 -6.64 7.04 -2.10
CA LEU A 23 -7.25 5.76 -1.73
C LEU A 23 -7.28 5.58 -0.21
N TRP A 24 -6.20 5.92 0.49
CA TRP A 24 -6.17 5.92 1.95
C TRP A 24 -7.30 6.78 2.54
N GLU A 25 -7.42 8.05 2.11
CA GLU A 25 -8.48 8.96 2.57
C GLU A 25 -9.88 8.34 2.40
N ALA A 26 -10.16 7.70 1.27
CA ALA A 26 -11.45 7.07 1.00
C ALA A 26 -11.69 5.80 1.84
N MET A 27 -10.64 5.05 2.17
CA MET A 27 -10.76 3.79 2.92
C MET A 27 -10.89 4.00 4.44
N GLU A 28 -10.45 5.15 4.97
CA GLU A 28 -10.59 5.47 6.41
C GLU A 28 -12.05 5.53 6.87
N GLU A 29 -12.99 5.82 5.96
CA GLU A 29 -14.43 5.79 6.26
C GLU A 29 -14.98 4.36 6.43
N ILE A 30 -14.25 3.34 5.96
CA ILE A 30 -14.71 1.95 5.89
C ILE A 30 -14.13 1.11 7.02
N GLY A 31 -12.88 1.35 7.43
CA GLY A 31 -12.21 0.53 8.44
C GLY A 31 -10.83 1.04 8.86
N ASN A 32 -10.08 0.17 9.56
CA ASN A 32 -8.74 0.49 10.03
C ASN A 32 -7.75 0.31 8.88
N VAL A 33 -7.17 1.40 8.38
CA VAL A 33 -6.30 1.36 7.20
C VAL A 33 -4.83 1.40 7.59
N THR A 34 -4.04 0.52 6.98
CA THR A 34 -2.57 0.56 7.01
C THR A 34 -2.07 0.73 5.58
N VAL A 35 -1.15 1.66 5.36
CA VAL A 35 -0.52 1.89 4.05
C VAL A 35 0.89 1.30 4.06
N VAL A 36 1.21 0.46 3.08
CA VAL A 36 2.56 -0.06 2.84
C VAL A 36 2.83 -0.01 1.35
N ALA A 37 3.83 0.75 0.92
CA ALA A 37 4.22 0.88 -0.48
C ALA A 37 5.73 1.07 -0.61
N PRO A 38 6.31 0.80 -1.79
CA PRO A 38 7.71 1.08 -2.06
C PRO A 38 8.06 2.56 -1.86
N ASP A 39 9.30 2.84 -1.44
CA ASP A 39 9.83 4.21 -1.38
C ASP A 39 9.95 4.85 -2.77
N THR A 40 10.20 4.02 -3.80
CA THR A 40 10.39 4.42 -5.21
C THR A 40 9.49 3.64 -6.13
N GLU A 41 9.20 4.18 -7.31
CA GLU A 41 8.40 3.50 -8.34
C GLU A 41 8.96 2.10 -8.67
N LYS A 42 8.05 1.12 -8.70
CA LYS A 42 8.25 -0.29 -9.07
C LYS A 42 7.29 -0.74 -10.17
N SER A 43 6.75 0.18 -10.96
CA SER A 43 5.92 -0.13 -12.13
C SER A 43 6.61 -1.15 -13.05
N ALA A 44 5.82 -2.09 -13.59
CA ALA A 44 6.25 -3.11 -14.54
C ALA A 44 7.31 -4.14 -14.05
N VAL A 45 7.61 -4.22 -12.75
CA VAL A 45 8.48 -5.30 -12.20
C VAL A 45 7.79 -6.67 -12.12
N GLY A 46 6.47 -6.73 -12.34
CA GLY A 46 5.67 -7.94 -12.21
C GLY A 46 5.56 -8.42 -10.76
N HIS A 47 5.52 -9.73 -10.55
CA HIS A 47 5.46 -10.35 -9.20
C HIS A 47 6.87 -10.63 -8.64
N ALA A 48 7.83 -9.75 -8.93
CA ALA A 48 9.19 -9.89 -8.41
C ALA A 48 9.21 -9.81 -6.88
N ILE A 49 10.03 -10.65 -6.26
CA ILE A 49 10.25 -10.67 -4.81
C ILE A 49 11.73 -10.49 -4.50
N THR A 50 12.05 -9.79 -3.41
CA THR A 50 13.42 -9.68 -2.92
C THR A 50 13.80 -10.95 -2.16
N ILE A 51 14.82 -11.67 -2.63
CA ILE A 51 15.27 -12.95 -2.02
C ILE A 51 16.58 -12.76 -1.25
N SER A 52 17.54 -12.03 -1.83
CA SER A 52 18.92 -12.00 -1.35
C SER A 52 19.19 -10.88 -0.35
N ASP A 53 18.44 -9.78 -0.43
CA ASP A 53 18.66 -8.59 0.39
C ASP A 53 17.49 -8.37 1.36
N PRO A 54 17.74 -8.14 2.66
CA PRO A 54 16.68 -7.84 3.61
C PRO A 54 16.04 -6.47 3.32
N ILE A 55 14.72 -6.42 3.39
CA ILE A 55 13.93 -5.18 3.23
C ILE A 55 14.05 -4.34 4.52
N ARG A 56 14.15 -3.01 4.36
CA ARG A 56 14.18 -2.02 5.44
C ARG A 56 13.08 -1.00 5.25
#